data_AF-A0A818YPA3-F1
#
_entry.id   AF-A0A818YPA3-F1
#
_cell.length_a   1.000
_cell.length_b   1.000
_cell.length_c   1.000
_cell.angle_alpha   90.00
_cell.angle_beta   90.00
_cell.angle_gamma   90.00
#
_symmetry.space_group_name_H-M   'P 1'
#
loop_
_entity.id
_entity.type
_entity.pdbx_description
1 polymer ?
#
loop_
_entity_poly.entity_id
_entity_poly.type
_entity_poly.pdbx_seq_one_letter_code
_entity_poly.pdbx_strand_id
1 'polypeptide(L)'
;MEMRCKDLLENKTVKLDDIREYDKKVSLLRKAVSFNTPSVTVPVMIFLENSLSRPLFYELIKQHPSAVRNYINMAKLRLENDYYIAMLKQFGRHEDVAMLRLRQVSQTRDIQTKMAILDQAMTELGSHPWWHLQVVEQRLLLTKQRELQTSQNSRTVLETYKTLYETDFRRQKQSRMTDKITNDRSKEFETTFHMSPELIMCGKLSVIMHCDLRTHYDDFIHQAIHQGIFGKKYIIAPEYLADMVHNWVQYSGEGQDKASEKTERFLTMIPDPNKRIYFAEKFLNFDVAIDTIVNILRDRVQLEILRRRMPHDHPSYNRATTLLENTKWRN
;
A
#
# COMPACT_ATOMS: atom_id res chain seq x y z
N MET A 1 -51.44 -11.74 26.37
CA MET A 1 -50.49 -10.83 25.67
C MET A 1 -49.60 -11.56 24.64
N GLU A 2 -49.87 -12.83 24.32
CA GLU A 2 -49.03 -13.61 23.39
C GLU A 2 -49.30 -13.37 21.89
N MET A 3 -50.45 -12.81 21.53
CA MET A 3 -50.94 -12.72 20.13
C MET A 3 -50.20 -11.73 19.21
N ARG A 4 -49.69 -10.59 19.71
CA ARG A 4 -49.33 -9.45 18.83
C ARG A 4 -48.11 -9.64 17.91
N CYS A 5 -47.18 -10.55 18.21
CA CYS A 5 -46.00 -10.77 17.36
C CYS A 5 -46.15 -11.96 16.39
N LYS A 6 -47.01 -12.94 16.71
CA LYS A 6 -47.39 -14.00 15.77
C LYS A 6 -48.21 -13.42 14.62
N ASP A 7 -49.12 -12.49 14.94
CA ASP A 7 -49.95 -11.80 13.93
C ASP A 7 -49.14 -10.89 12.98
N LEU A 8 -48.01 -10.35 13.45
CA LEU A 8 -47.02 -9.59 12.64
C LEU A 8 -46.27 -10.48 11.64
N LEU A 9 -46.07 -11.77 11.97
CA LEU A 9 -45.49 -12.77 11.07
C LEU A 9 -46.53 -13.30 10.07
N GLU A 10 -47.82 -13.24 10.41
CA GLU A 10 -48.94 -13.70 9.58
C GLU A 10 -49.55 -12.63 8.65
N ASN A 11 -48.92 -11.45 8.53
CA ASN A 11 -49.38 -10.36 7.64
C ASN A 11 -50.80 -9.83 7.98
N LYS A 12 -51.30 -10.07 9.18
CA LYS A 12 -52.56 -9.49 9.66
C LYS A 12 -52.29 -8.09 10.20
N THR A 13 -53.08 -7.12 9.77
CA THR A 13 -52.93 -5.69 10.07
C THR A 13 -53.14 -5.41 11.56
N VAL A 14 -52.06 -5.52 12.34
CA VAL A 14 -52.07 -5.15 13.76
C VAL A 14 -52.06 -3.62 13.85
N LYS A 15 -53.11 -3.04 14.43
CA LYS A 15 -53.14 -1.61 14.81
C LYS A 15 -52.19 -1.39 15.98
N LEU A 16 -50.99 -0.91 15.66
CA LEU A 16 -49.95 -0.60 16.66
C LEU A 16 -50.33 0.62 17.54
N ASP A 17 -51.32 1.41 17.11
CA ASP A 17 -51.73 2.68 17.71
C ASP A 17 -52.29 2.58 19.15
N ASP A 18 -52.72 1.39 19.59
CA ASP A 18 -53.33 1.20 20.92
C ASP A 18 -52.31 0.98 22.06
N ILE A 19 -51.00 0.92 21.75
CA ILE A 19 -49.95 0.67 22.74
C ILE A 19 -49.41 2.00 23.28
N ARG A 20 -50.07 2.55 24.31
CA ARG A 20 -49.67 3.83 24.94
C ARG A 20 -48.62 3.69 26.03
N GLU A 21 -48.65 2.61 26.82
CA GLU A 21 -47.74 2.39 27.95
C GLU A 21 -46.32 2.03 27.52
N TYR A 22 -45.32 2.62 28.19
CA TYR A 22 -43.90 2.40 27.92
C TYR A 22 -43.48 0.94 28.14
N ASP A 23 -43.90 0.29 29.22
CA ASP A 23 -43.52 -1.10 29.53
C ASP A 23 -44.00 -2.11 28.48
N LYS A 24 -45.18 -1.83 27.88
CA LYS A 24 -45.72 -2.62 26.77
C LYS A 24 -44.90 -2.42 25.49
N LYS A 25 -44.37 -1.22 25.25
CA LYS A 25 -43.46 -0.91 24.13
C LYS A 25 -42.10 -1.58 24.28
N VAL A 26 -41.53 -1.61 25.48
CA VAL A 26 -40.28 -2.35 25.79
C VAL A 26 -40.48 -3.86 25.56
N SER A 27 -41.60 -4.41 26.05
CA SER A 27 -41.93 -5.83 25.89
C SER A 27 -42.13 -6.20 24.42
N LEU A 28 -42.75 -5.31 23.63
CA LEU A 28 -42.92 -5.48 22.19
C LEU A 28 -41.57 -5.55 21.46
N LEU A 29 -40.64 -4.64 21.78
CA LEU A 29 -39.31 -4.64 21.18
C LEU A 29 -38.53 -5.91 21.53
N ARG A 30 -38.52 -6.33 22.81
CA ARG A 30 -37.86 -7.55 23.25
C ARG A 30 -38.37 -8.77 22.50
N LYS A 31 -39.69 -8.87 22.33
CA LYS A 31 -40.32 -9.96 21.60
C LYS A 31 -40.06 -9.89 20.09
N ALA A 32 -40.03 -8.69 19.50
CA ALA A 32 -39.66 -8.54 18.09
C ALA A 32 -38.19 -8.88 17.83
N VAL A 33 -37.30 -8.57 18.77
CA VAL A 33 -35.87 -8.93 18.72
C VAL A 33 -35.67 -10.44 18.88
N SER A 34 -36.48 -11.12 19.71
CA SER A 34 -36.36 -12.57 19.90
C SER A 34 -36.65 -13.39 18.63
N PHE A 35 -37.43 -12.85 17.70
CA PHE A 35 -37.66 -13.49 16.39
C PHE A 35 -36.46 -13.36 15.45
N ASN A 36 -35.51 -12.43 15.71
CA ASN A 36 -34.31 -12.19 14.89
C ASN A 36 -34.59 -11.96 13.38
N THR A 37 -35.82 -11.58 13.03
CA THR A 37 -36.24 -11.32 11.64
C THR A 37 -36.37 -9.82 11.39
N PRO A 38 -35.59 -9.23 10.47
CA PRO A 38 -35.66 -7.80 10.16
C PRO A 38 -37.05 -7.33 9.73
N SER A 39 -37.84 -8.19 9.07
CA SER A 39 -39.22 -7.93 8.64
C SER A 39 -40.18 -7.60 9.78
N VAL A 40 -39.92 -8.09 10.99
CA VAL A 40 -40.73 -7.82 12.20
C VAL A 40 -40.08 -6.75 13.05
N THR A 41 -38.76 -6.79 13.19
CA THR A 41 -38.03 -5.87 14.07
C THR A 41 -38.06 -4.43 13.53
N VAL A 42 -37.90 -4.22 12.22
CA VAL A 42 -37.83 -2.87 11.62
C VAL A 42 -39.18 -2.11 11.71
N PRO A 43 -40.34 -2.70 11.36
CA PRO A 43 -41.62 -2.01 11.53
C PRO A 43 -41.92 -1.63 12.98
N VAL A 44 -41.57 -2.51 13.93
CA VAL A 44 -41.69 -2.22 15.38
C VAL A 44 -40.79 -1.05 15.77
N MET A 45 -39.56 -0.96 15.26
CA MET A 45 -38.68 0.19 15.50
C MET A 45 -39.25 1.49 14.94
N ILE A 46 -39.78 1.48 13.71
CA ILE A 46 -40.38 2.67 13.09
C ILE A 46 -41.58 3.15 13.92
N PHE A 47 -42.41 2.23 14.40
CA PHE A 47 -43.50 2.56 15.31
C PHE A 47 -43.00 3.17 16.64
N LEU A 48 -41.92 2.63 17.20
CA LEU A 48 -41.33 3.17 18.43
C LEU A 48 -40.68 4.54 18.20
N GLU A 49 -40.04 4.77 17.06
CA GLU A 49 -39.45 6.06 16.66
C GLU A 49 -40.51 7.16 16.55
N ASN A 50 -41.69 6.82 16.01
CA ASN A 50 -42.81 7.76 15.84
C ASN A 50 -43.62 7.98 17.13
N SER A 51 -43.50 7.08 18.12
CA SER A 51 -44.36 7.09 19.32
C SER A 51 -43.63 7.38 20.63
N LEU A 52 -42.30 7.48 20.62
CA LEU A 52 -41.46 7.82 21.76
C LEU A 52 -40.67 9.09 21.47
N SER A 53 -40.25 9.81 22.53
CA SER A 53 -39.26 10.87 22.35
C SER A 53 -37.94 10.27 21.87
N ARG A 54 -37.22 10.97 20.99
CA ARG A 54 -35.93 10.53 20.43
C ARG A 54 -34.94 10.01 21.49
N PRO A 55 -34.76 10.67 22.66
CA PRO A 55 -33.84 10.18 23.69
C PRO A 55 -34.26 8.81 24.26
N LEU A 56 -35.54 8.65 24.62
CA LEU A 56 -36.07 7.41 25.18
C LEU A 56 -36.01 6.25 24.18
N PHE A 57 -36.25 6.55 22.90
CA PHE A 57 -36.12 5.59 21.83
C PHE A 57 -34.68 5.09 21.66
N TYR A 58 -33.71 6.01 21.61
CA TYR A 58 -32.30 5.62 21.47
C TYR A 58 -31.78 4.86 22.69
N GLU A 59 -32.17 5.27 23.89
CA GLU A 59 -31.82 4.54 25.12
C GLU A 59 -32.36 3.10 25.08
N LEU A 60 -33.62 2.93 24.67
CA LEU A 60 -34.26 1.63 24.53
C LEU A 60 -33.57 0.75 23.48
N ILE A 61 -33.21 1.29 22.31
CA ILE A 61 -32.51 0.52 21.27
C ILE A 61 -31.08 0.18 21.68
N LYS A 62 -30.37 1.09 22.37
CA LYS A 62 -28.99 0.85 22.85
C LYS A 62 -28.90 -0.38 23.77
N GLN A 63 -29.96 -0.70 24.51
CA GLN A 63 -30.03 -1.90 25.35
C GLN A 63 -30.14 -3.22 24.55
N HIS A 64 -30.35 -3.16 23.23
CA HIS A 64 -30.58 -4.32 22.37
C HIS A 64 -29.67 -4.32 21.12
N PRO A 65 -28.50 -5.00 21.15
CA PRO A 65 -27.52 -4.96 20.04
C PRO A 65 -28.07 -5.40 18.68
N SER A 66 -28.91 -6.44 18.65
CA SER A 66 -29.58 -6.89 17.41
C SER A 66 -30.52 -5.84 16.85
N ALA A 67 -31.13 -5.04 17.73
CA ALA A 67 -31.99 -3.93 17.36
C ALA A 67 -31.16 -2.81 16.72
N VAL A 68 -30.05 -2.41 17.36
CA VAL A 68 -29.10 -1.42 16.82
C VAL A 68 -28.67 -1.80 15.40
N ARG A 69 -28.29 -3.07 15.18
CA ARG A 69 -27.86 -3.55 13.85
C ARG A 69 -28.95 -3.41 12.79
N ASN A 70 -30.17 -3.84 13.09
CA ASN A 70 -31.27 -3.77 12.13
C ASN A 70 -31.66 -2.31 11.83
N TYR A 71 -31.58 -1.44 12.83
CA TYR A 71 -31.90 -0.02 12.69
C TYR A 71 -30.84 0.73 11.87
N ILE A 72 -29.54 0.45 12.08
CA ILE A 72 -28.44 0.96 11.24
C ILE A 72 -28.56 0.45 9.80
N ASN A 73 -28.90 -0.83 9.61
CA ASN A 73 -29.10 -1.40 8.27
C ASN A 73 -30.29 -0.76 7.54
N MET A 74 -31.37 -0.48 8.25
CA MET A 74 -32.51 0.27 7.71
C MET A 74 -32.07 1.66 7.23
N ALA A 75 -31.29 2.39 8.04
CA ALA A 75 -30.77 3.70 7.66
C ALA A 75 -29.85 3.64 6.42
N LYS A 76 -29.02 2.59 6.31
CA LYS A 76 -28.20 2.34 5.13
C LYS A 76 -29.04 2.11 3.86
N LEU A 77 -30.15 1.37 3.97
CA LEU A 77 -31.04 1.06 2.84
C LEU A 77 -31.86 2.26 2.35
N ARG A 78 -32.10 3.26 3.20
CA ARG A 78 -32.78 4.50 2.82
C ARG A 78 -31.92 5.46 1.99
N LEU A 79 -30.62 5.17 1.80
CA LEU A 79 -29.66 5.97 1.00
C LEU A 79 -29.48 7.43 1.44
N GLU A 80 -30.03 7.82 2.59
CA GLU A 80 -29.84 9.13 3.18
C GLU A 80 -28.50 9.15 3.94
N ASN A 81 -27.41 9.53 3.25
CA ASN A 81 -26.06 9.51 3.82
C ASN A 81 -25.94 10.30 5.12
N ASP A 82 -26.59 11.47 5.23
CA ASP A 82 -26.53 12.29 6.44
C ASP A 82 -27.28 11.66 7.62
N TYR A 83 -28.44 11.05 7.36
CA TYR A 83 -29.19 10.29 8.36
C TYR A 83 -28.40 9.07 8.83
N TYR A 84 -27.81 8.32 7.89
CA TYR A 84 -26.96 7.16 8.20
C TYR A 84 -25.70 7.54 9.00
N ILE A 85 -25.05 8.66 8.68
CA ILE A 85 -23.91 9.17 9.44
C ILE A 85 -24.35 9.59 10.85
N ALA A 86 -25.43 10.35 10.99
CA ALA A 86 -25.95 10.77 12.29
C ALA A 86 -26.31 9.56 13.17
N MET A 87 -26.91 8.54 12.55
CA MET A 87 -27.20 7.24 13.14
C MET A 87 -25.94 6.56 13.67
N LEU A 88 -24.89 6.41 12.86
CA LEU A 88 -23.64 5.77 13.29
C LEU A 88 -22.99 6.50 14.46
N LYS A 89 -22.97 7.84 14.44
CA LYS A 89 -22.47 8.66 15.57
C LYS A 89 -23.26 8.43 16.85
N GLN A 90 -24.59 8.41 16.77
CA GLN A 90 -25.47 8.23 17.93
C GLN A 90 -25.23 6.90 18.66
N PHE A 91 -24.80 5.87 17.93
CA PHE A 91 -24.47 4.54 18.45
C PHE A 91 -22.97 4.31 18.68
N GLY A 92 -22.14 5.35 18.61
CA GLY A 92 -20.70 5.26 18.90
C GLY A 92 -19.87 4.55 17.83
N ARG A 93 -20.44 4.32 16.62
CA ARG A 93 -19.75 3.67 15.50
C ARG A 93 -18.96 4.68 14.67
N HIS A 94 -18.07 5.42 15.32
CA HIS A 94 -17.30 6.49 14.70
C HIS A 94 -16.32 5.99 13.63
N GLU A 95 -15.81 4.75 13.77
CA GLU A 95 -14.97 4.10 12.76
C GLU A 95 -15.68 3.97 11.41
N ASP A 96 -16.94 3.55 11.41
CA ASP A 96 -17.73 3.42 10.18
C ASP A 96 -17.97 4.78 9.53
N VAL A 97 -18.18 5.82 10.33
CA VAL A 97 -18.31 7.20 9.83
C VAL A 97 -17.00 7.63 9.16
N ALA A 98 -15.87 7.39 9.81
CA ALA A 98 -14.56 7.69 9.26
C ALA A 98 -14.29 6.93 7.94
N MET A 99 -14.70 5.66 7.85
CA MET A 99 -14.60 4.88 6.61
C MET A 99 -15.46 5.44 5.48
N LEU A 100 -16.67 5.92 5.77
CA LEU A 100 -17.50 6.60 4.78
C LEU A 100 -16.85 7.90 4.29
N ARG A 101 -16.25 8.67 5.20
CA ARG A 101 -15.51 9.89 4.87
C ARG A 101 -14.28 9.58 4.01
N LEU A 102 -13.51 8.55 4.35
CA LEU A 102 -12.37 8.10 3.54
C LEU A 102 -12.78 7.66 2.13
N ARG A 103 -13.91 6.95 2.02
CA ARG A 103 -14.48 6.61 0.72
C ARG A 103 -14.85 7.88 -0.07
N GLN A 104 -15.43 8.88 0.59
CA GLN A 104 -15.76 10.17 -0.03
C GLN A 104 -14.49 10.91 -0.51
N VAL A 105 -13.38 10.84 0.22
CA VAL A 105 -12.07 11.40 -0.19
C VAL A 105 -11.60 10.79 -1.52
N SER A 106 -11.75 9.47 -1.70
CA SER A 106 -11.35 8.80 -2.95
C SER A 106 -12.17 9.23 -4.17
N GLN A 107 -13.42 9.68 -3.96
CA GLN A 107 -14.34 10.11 -5.01
C GLN A 107 -14.25 11.62 -5.30
N THR A 108 -13.68 12.39 -4.37
CA THR A 108 -13.53 13.84 -4.49
C THR A 108 -12.33 14.18 -5.37
N ARG A 109 -12.45 15.18 -6.24
CA ARG A 109 -11.32 15.64 -7.08
C ARG A 109 -10.56 16.81 -6.47
N ASP A 110 -11.28 17.71 -5.82
CA ASP A 110 -10.72 18.92 -5.23
C ASP A 110 -9.92 18.63 -3.95
N ILE A 111 -8.71 19.20 -3.85
CA ILE A 111 -7.79 18.97 -2.74
C ILE A 111 -8.30 19.62 -1.45
N GLN A 112 -8.86 20.83 -1.52
CA GLN A 112 -9.35 21.54 -0.33
C GLN A 112 -10.53 20.79 0.29
N THR A 113 -11.42 20.28 -0.56
CA THR A 113 -12.54 19.45 -0.15
C THR A 113 -12.06 18.11 0.42
N LYS A 114 -11.06 17.45 -0.20
CA LYS A 114 -10.44 16.23 0.38
C LYS A 114 -9.86 16.49 1.78
N MET A 115 -9.13 17.60 1.93
CA MET A 115 -8.52 18.02 3.19
C MET A 115 -9.59 18.24 4.27
N ALA A 116 -10.66 18.97 3.95
CA ALA A 116 -11.77 19.20 4.87
C ALA A 116 -12.49 17.90 5.28
N ILE A 117 -12.68 16.95 4.35
CA ILE A 117 -13.27 15.65 4.65
C ILE A 117 -12.36 14.81 5.56
N LEU A 118 -11.04 14.86 5.34
CA LEU A 118 -10.06 14.19 6.22
C LEU A 118 -10.04 14.83 7.62
N ASP A 119 -10.16 16.15 7.72
CA ASP A 119 -10.26 16.86 9.02
C ASP A 119 -11.51 16.43 9.80
N GLN A 120 -12.63 16.20 9.09
CA GLN A 120 -13.82 15.60 9.69
C GLN A 120 -13.55 14.15 10.12
N ALA A 121 -12.91 13.33 9.29
CA ALA A 121 -12.59 11.94 9.64
C ALA A 121 -11.68 11.81 10.86
N MET A 122 -10.68 12.69 11.01
CA MET A 122 -9.81 12.75 12.20
C MET A 122 -10.62 13.10 13.46
N THR A 123 -11.53 14.08 13.35
CA THR A 123 -12.41 14.49 14.44
C THR A 123 -13.30 13.33 14.92
N GLU A 124 -13.83 12.53 13.99
CA GLU A 124 -14.65 11.36 14.32
C GLU A 124 -13.82 10.24 14.98
N LEU A 125 -12.60 9.99 14.51
CA LEU A 125 -11.74 8.94 15.05
C LEU A 125 -11.19 9.27 16.44
N GLY A 126 -11.12 10.55 16.81
CA GLY A 126 -10.62 10.99 18.11
C GLY A 126 -9.25 10.37 18.44
N SER A 127 -9.12 9.77 19.62
CA SER A 127 -7.88 9.11 20.08
C SER A 127 -7.69 7.67 19.58
N HIS A 128 -8.46 7.20 18.59
CA HIS A 128 -8.36 5.81 18.13
C HIS A 128 -7.01 5.55 17.40
N PRO A 129 -6.09 4.71 17.92
CA PRO A 129 -4.67 4.78 17.56
C PRO A 129 -4.33 4.46 16.10
N TRP A 130 -4.90 3.39 15.54
CA TRP A 130 -4.43 2.83 14.26
C TRP A 130 -4.97 3.58 13.04
N TRP A 131 -6.26 3.93 13.06
CA TRP A 131 -6.89 4.67 11.96
C TRP A 131 -6.48 6.14 11.95
N HIS A 132 -6.26 6.75 13.11
CA HIS A 132 -5.85 8.14 13.21
C HIS A 132 -4.52 8.40 12.50
N LEU A 133 -3.53 7.51 12.67
CA LEU A 133 -2.22 7.64 12.03
C LEU A 133 -2.31 7.65 10.50
N GLN A 134 -3.07 6.73 9.91
CA GLN A 134 -3.23 6.64 8.45
C GLN A 134 -3.94 7.88 7.86
N VAL A 135 -4.96 8.39 8.55
CA VAL A 135 -5.68 9.60 8.12
C VAL A 135 -4.77 10.83 8.21
N VAL A 136 -3.96 10.94 9.28
CA VAL A 136 -2.98 12.01 9.46
C VAL A 136 -1.91 11.98 8.39
N GLU A 137 -1.34 10.82 8.08
CA GLU A 137 -0.34 10.64 7.02
C GLU A 137 -0.89 11.08 5.65
N GLN A 138 -2.12 10.66 5.32
CA GLN A 138 -2.76 11.05 4.06
C GLN A 138 -3.04 12.56 4.00
N ARG A 139 -3.43 13.16 5.13
CA ARG A 139 -3.66 14.61 5.24
C ARG A 139 -2.38 15.41 5.07
N LEU A 140 -1.28 14.92 5.64
CA LEU A 140 0.06 15.49 5.52
C LEU A 140 0.56 15.40 4.08
N LEU A 141 0.37 14.24 3.43
CA LEU A 141 0.72 14.03 2.02
C LEU A 141 0.04 15.04 1.10
N LEU A 142 -1.27 15.23 1.23
CA LEU A 142 -2.01 16.22 0.43
C LEU A 142 -1.54 17.65 0.68
N THR A 143 -1.14 17.97 1.91
CA THR A 143 -0.63 19.30 2.28
C THR A 143 0.70 19.56 1.58
N LYS A 144 1.61 18.58 1.62
CA LYS A 144 2.90 18.65 0.91
C LYS A 144 2.68 18.69 -0.60
N GLN A 145 1.82 17.85 -1.18
CA GLN A 145 1.53 17.89 -2.63
C GLN A 145 1.04 19.27 -3.10
N ARG A 146 0.21 19.93 -2.29
CA ARG A 146 -0.28 21.30 -2.53
C ARG A 146 0.85 22.33 -2.50
N GLU A 147 1.72 22.30 -1.49
CA GLU A 147 2.91 23.17 -1.41
C GLU A 147 3.82 23.03 -2.63
N LEU A 148 3.83 21.84 -3.22
CA LEU A 148 4.68 21.49 -4.36
C LEU A 148 4.04 21.81 -5.71
N GLN A 149 2.80 22.32 -5.74
CA GLN A 149 2.03 22.60 -6.96
C GLN A 149 2.07 21.44 -7.96
N THR A 150 2.16 20.20 -7.48
CA THR A 150 2.25 19.02 -8.34
C THR A 150 0.89 18.79 -8.97
N SER A 151 0.81 18.91 -10.29
CA SER A 151 -0.43 18.92 -11.08
C SER A 151 -1.19 17.59 -11.13
N GLN A 152 -0.73 16.56 -10.41
CA GLN A 152 -1.38 15.25 -10.35
C GLN A 152 -1.74 14.86 -8.90
N ASN A 153 -3.02 15.04 -8.58
CA ASN A 153 -3.66 14.93 -7.26
C ASN A 153 -3.84 13.49 -6.73
N SER A 154 -3.03 12.55 -7.23
CA SER A 154 -3.20 11.11 -7.00
C SER A 154 -1.86 10.39 -6.89
N ARG A 155 -0.83 11.05 -6.36
CA ARG A 155 0.49 10.42 -6.22
C ARG A 155 0.64 9.82 -4.82
N THR A 156 1.11 8.58 -4.75
CA THR A 156 1.58 7.97 -3.50
C THR A 156 2.74 8.76 -2.89
N VAL A 157 3.12 8.48 -1.65
CA VAL A 157 4.33 9.05 -1.01
C VAL A 157 5.54 8.87 -1.95
N LEU A 158 5.71 7.67 -2.52
CA LEU A 158 6.79 7.35 -3.44
C LEU A 158 6.74 8.17 -4.74
N GLU A 159 5.59 8.32 -5.37
CA GLU A 159 5.48 9.10 -6.62
C GLU A 159 5.69 10.59 -6.38
N THR A 160 5.19 11.12 -5.25
CA THR A 160 5.44 12.50 -4.83
C THR A 160 6.92 12.72 -4.63
N TYR A 161 7.58 11.80 -3.91
CA TYR A 161 9.01 11.79 -3.70
C TYR A 161 9.80 11.75 -5.02
N LYS A 162 9.44 10.86 -5.96
CA LYS A 162 10.08 10.80 -7.29
C LYS A 162 10.01 12.15 -8.01
N THR A 163 8.85 12.79 -7.97
CA THR A 163 8.64 14.09 -8.61
C THR A 163 9.50 15.18 -7.99
N LEU A 164 9.51 15.23 -6.65
CA LEU A 164 10.34 16.16 -5.89
C LEU A 164 11.81 16.00 -6.23
N TYR A 165 12.29 14.77 -6.12
CA TYR A 165 13.67 14.43 -6.38
C TYR A 165 14.06 14.80 -7.81
N GLU A 166 13.20 14.52 -8.80
CA GLU A 166 13.39 14.93 -10.18
C GLU A 166 13.50 16.45 -10.35
N THR A 167 12.63 17.22 -9.69
CA THR A 167 12.67 18.69 -9.77
C THR A 167 13.91 19.29 -9.10
N ASP A 168 14.28 18.81 -7.91
CA ASP A 168 15.48 19.24 -7.18
C ASP A 168 16.73 18.94 -8.03
N PHE A 169 16.78 17.74 -8.60
CA PHE A 169 17.89 17.29 -9.42
C PHE A 169 18.04 18.09 -10.71
N ARG A 170 16.93 18.37 -11.42
CA ARG A 170 16.95 19.19 -12.66
C ARG A 170 17.42 20.62 -12.39
N ARG A 171 16.99 21.24 -11.28
CA ARG A 171 17.45 22.57 -10.85
C ARG A 171 18.94 22.58 -10.59
N GLN A 172 19.46 21.55 -9.93
CA GLN A 172 20.89 21.43 -9.65
C GLN A 172 21.72 21.36 -10.93
N LYS A 173 21.29 20.57 -11.93
CA LYS A 173 21.96 20.49 -13.25
C LYS A 173 22.05 21.86 -13.95
N GLN A 174 21.00 22.67 -13.86
CA GLN A 174 20.98 24.02 -14.44
C GLN A 174 21.95 24.98 -13.72
N SER A 175 22.24 24.75 -12.43
CA SER A 175 23.05 25.63 -11.60
C SER A 175 24.58 25.39 -11.69
N ARG A 176 25.05 24.34 -12.39
CA ARG A 176 26.50 23.97 -12.50
C ARG A 176 27.27 23.93 -11.17
N MET A 177 26.61 23.74 -10.02
CA MET A 177 27.28 23.62 -8.72
C MET A 177 27.76 22.19 -8.50
N THR A 178 29.09 22.03 -8.36
CA THR A 178 29.79 20.78 -8.02
C THR A 178 29.85 20.50 -6.52
N ASP A 179 29.35 21.38 -5.67
CA ASP A 179 29.43 21.22 -4.22
C ASP A 179 28.13 20.68 -3.62
N LYS A 180 28.28 19.58 -2.86
CA LYS A 180 27.33 18.94 -1.92
C LYS A 180 25.84 19.09 -2.23
N ILE A 181 25.24 17.99 -2.69
CA ILE A 181 23.80 17.74 -2.86
C ILE A 181 22.95 18.35 -1.71
N THR A 182 22.38 19.53 -1.94
CA THR A 182 21.30 20.12 -1.13
C THR A 182 19.96 19.78 -1.77
N ASN A 183 19.65 18.49 -1.81
CA ASN A 183 18.31 17.98 -2.12
C ASN A 183 17.37 18.24 -0.94
N ASP A 184 17.24 19.49 -0.51
CA ASP A 184 16.71 19.81 0.81
C ASP A 184 15.21 19.50 0.90
N ARG A 185 14.45 19.69 -0.19
CA ARG A 185 13.01 19.42 -0.23
C ARG A 185 12.71 17.93 -0.28
N SER A 186 13.40 17.18 -1.14
CA SER A 186 13.27 15.72 -1.18
C SER A 186 13.79 15.07 0.11
N LYS A 187 14.89 15.54 0.70
CA LYS A 187 15.38 15.06 2.02
C LYS A 187 14.44 15.41 3.18
N GLU A 188 13.87 16.61 3.21
CA GLU A 188 12.83 16.97 4.19
C GLU A 188 11.60 16.05 4.03
N PHE A 189 11.25 15.69 2.80
CA PHE A 189 10.16 14.74 2.54
C PHE A 189 10.51 13.33 3.04
N GLU A 190 11.75 12.87 2.84
CA GLU A 190 12.25 11.59 3.38
C GLU A 190 12.08 11.52 4.91
N THR A 191 12.45 12.58 5.62
CA THR A 191 12.35 12.63 7.09
C THR A 191 10.91 12.78 7.57
N THR A 192 10.10 13.60 6.90
CA THR A 192 8.70 13.85 7.26
C THR A 192 7.84 12.59 7.19
N PHE A 193 8.06 11.74 6.19
CA PHE A 193 7.31 10.49 6.00
C PHE A 193 8.03 9.25 6.52
N HIS A 194 9.14 9.43 7.26
CA HIS A 194 9.98 8.33 7.76
C HIS A 194 10.25 7.26 6.69
N MET A 195 10.56 7.70 5.47
CA MET A 195 10.71 6.79 4.35
C MET A 195 11.84 5.80 4.61
N SER A 196 11.57 4.53 4.33
CA SER A 196 12.59 3.50 4.48
C SER A 196 13.73 3.73 3.47
N PRO A 197 14.99 3.40 3.81
CA PRO A 197 16.12 3.56 2.89
C PRO A 197 15.89 2.90 1.52
N GLU A 198 15.14 1.79 1.48
CA GLU A 198 14.79 1.07 0.25
C GLU A 198 13.82 1.86 -0.62
N LEU A 199 12.78 2.45 -0.02
CA LEU A 199 11.80 3.26 -0.74
C LEU A 199 12.45 4.52 -1.33
N ILE A 200 13.34 5.14 -0.55
CA ILE A 200 14.17 6.27 -0.97
C ILE A 200 15.02 5.87 -2.18
N MET A 201 15.75 4.75 -2.08
CA MET A 201 16.61 4.27 -3.17
C MET A 201 15.82 4.01 -4.45
N CYS A 202 14.71 3.26 -4.35
CA CYS A 202 13.84 2.98 -5.49
C CYS A 202 13.31 4.26 -6.15
N GLY A 203 12.99 5.28 -5.35
CA GLY A 203 12.61 6.60 -5.83
C GLY A 203 13.73 7.30 -6.61
N LYS A 204 14.92 7.41 -6.01
CA LYS A 204 16.09 8.07 -6.61
C LYS A 204 16.51 7.40 -7.92
N LEU A 205 16.62 6.06 -7.92
CA LEU A 205 17.02 5.28 -9.09
C LEU A 205 16.01 5.39 -10.23
N SER A 206 14.72 5.32 -9.91
CA SER A 206 13.64 5.52 -10.88
C SER A 206 13.81 6.85 -11.60
N VAL A 207 14.07 7.94 -10.87
CA VAL A 207 14.23 9.28 -11.46
C VAL A 207 15.50 9.40 -12.30
N ILE A 208 16.63 8.92 -11.78
CA ILE A 208 17.93 8.97 -12.49
C ILE A 208 17.82 8.29 -13.86
N MET A 209 17.13 7.14 -13.92
CA MET A 209 16.88 6.44 -15.17
C MET A 209 15.97 7.20 -16.12
N HIS A 210 14.84 7.73 -15.63
CA HIS A 210 13.87 8.43 -16.48
C HIS A 210 14.41 9.74 -17.06
N CYS A 211 15.41 10.34 -16.42
CA CYS A 211 16.05 11.56 -16.88
C CYS A 211 17.26 11.34 -17.82
N ASP A 212 17.59 10.10 -18.19
CA ASP A 212 18.74 9.69 -19.03
C ASP A 212 20.08 10.27 -18.54
N LEU A 213 20.32 10.17 -17.23
CA LEU A 213 21.46 10.78 -16.55
C LEU A 213 22.59 9.79 -16.30
N ARG A 214 23.19 9.30 -17.37
CA ARG A 214 24.19 8.21 -17.36
C ARG A 214 25.36 8.43 -16.41
N THR A 215 25.90 9.64 -16.31
CA THR A 215 27.08 9.93 -15.47
C THR A 215 26.79 9.90 -13.98
N HIS A 216 25.57 10.22 -13.57
CA HIS A 216 25.19 10.27 -12.15
C HIS A 216 24.73 8.91 -11.64
N TYR A 217 24.45 7.96 -12.54
CA TYR A 217 24.14 6.58 -12.18
C TYR A 217 25.38 5.89 -11.60
N ASP A 218 26.54 6.00 -12.26
CA ASP A 218 27.79 5.38 -11.80
C ASP A 218 28.18 5.92 -10.40
N ASP A 219 28.16 7.25 -10.20
CA ASP A 219 28.43 7.87 -8.90
C ASP A 219 27.41 7.47 -7.82
N PHE A 220 26.12 7.41 -8.17
CA PHE A 220 25.06 7.01 -7.24
C PHE A 220 25.19 5.54 -6.83
N ILE A 221 25.45 4.66 -7.78
CA ILE A 221 25.68 3.23 -7.53
C ILE A 221 26.94 3.06 -6.67
N HIS A 222 28.04 3.74 -7.01
CA HIS A 222 29.25 3.74 -6.19
C HIS A 222 29.00 4.23 -4.76
N GLN A 223 28.24 5.31 -4.58
CA GLN A 223 27.90 5.86 -3.27
C GLN A 223 26.99 4.90 -2.47
N ALA A 224 25.99 4.31 -3.11
CA ALA A 224 25.08 3.36 -2.47
C ALA A 224 25.78 2.04 -2.09
N ILE A 225 26.77 1.62 -2.88
CA ILE A 225 27.67 0.51 -2.54
C ILE A 225 28.55 0.88 -1.34
N HIS A 226 29.21 2.03 -1.38
CA HIS A 226 30.13 2.47 -0.32
C HIS A 226 29.41 2.73 1.01
N GLN A 227 28.18 3.22 0.97
CA GLN A 227 27.33 3.41 2.15
C GLN A 227 26.78 2.08 2.70
N GLY A 228 27.15 0.94 2.10
CA GLY A 228 26.70 -0.38 2.56
C GLY A 228 25.21 -0.60 2.37
N ILE A 229 24.54 0.22 1.55
CA ILE A 229 23.09 0.12 1.33
C ILE A 229 22.76 -1.14 0.54
N PHE A 230 23.70 -1.61 -0.30
CA PHE A 230 23.64 -2.94 -0.94
C PHE A 230 24.34 -4.04 -0.13
N GLY A 231 24.83 -3.75 1.07
CA GLY A 231 25.63 -4.64 1.90
C GLY A 231 24.84 -5.41 2.97
N LYS A 232 25.18 -6.70 3.12
CA LYS A 232 24.87 -7.73 4.15
C LYS A 232 23.44 -7.91 4.71
N LYS A 233 22.52 -6.95 4.62
CA LYS A 233 21.09 -7.09 5.00
C LYS A 233 20.09 -6.53 3.98
N TYR A 234 20.56 -5.77 2.99
CA TYR A 234 19.67 -4.93 2.18
C TYR A 234 19.90 -5.15 0.68
N ILE A 235 19.37 -6.26 0.19
CA ILE A 235 18.84 -6.31 -1.16
C ILE A 235 17.44 -6.91 -1.03
N ILE A 236 16.47 -6.06 -0.67
CA ILE A 236 15.07 -6.49 -0.49
C ILE A 236 14.45 -6.88 -1.83
N ALA A 237 15.06 -6.48 -2.97
CA ALA A 237 14.58 -6.88 -4.28
C ALA A 237 15.71 -6.92 -5.32
N PRO A 238 16.62 -7.93 -5.29
CA PRO A 238 17.69 -8.08 -6.29
C PRO A 238 17.10 -8.20 -7.70
N GLU A 239 15.88 -8.72 -7.80
CA GLU A 239 15.05 -8.79 -9.01
C GLU A 239 14.87 -7.42 -9.66
N TYR A 240 14.46 -6.43 -8.89
CA TYR A 240 14.23 -5.08 -9.41
C TYR A 240 15.54 -4.40 -9.74
N LEU A 241 16.58 -4.53 -8.91
CA LEU A 241 17.82 -3.83 -9.17
C LEU A 241 18.55 -4.41 -10.39
N ALA A 242 18.54 -5.73 -10.56
CA ALA A 242 19.23 -6.37 -11.66
C ALA A 242 18.47 -6.15 -12.99
N ASP A 243 17.13 -6.23 -13.00
CA ASP A 243 16.32 -5.87 -14.16
C ASP A 243 16.50 -4.39 -14.53
N MET A 244 16.65 -3.53 -13.52
CA MET A 244 16.87 -2.10 -13.69
C MET A 244 18.26 -1.78 -14.26
N VAL A 245 19.33 -2.43 -13.77
CA VAL A 245 20.69 -2.32 -14.33
C VAL A 245 20.71 -2.81 -15.77
N HIS A 246 20.07 -3.95 -16.07
CA HIS A 246 20.03 -4.50 -17.41
C HIS A 246 19.27 -3.60 -18.41
N ASN A 247 18.12 -3.08 -18.00
CA ASN A 247 17.39 -2.11 -18.82
C ASN A 247 18.24 -0.86 -19.08
N TRP A 248 18.89 -0.31 -18.05
CA TRP A 248 19.80 0.84 -18.23
C TRP A 248 20.92 0.55 -19.22
N VAL A 249 21.55 -0.62 -19.12
CA VAL A 249 22.61 -1.08 -20.03
C VAL A 249 22.11 -1.19 -21.48
N GLN A 250 20.88 -1.68 -21.70
CA GLN A 250 20.28 -1.74 -23.04
C GLN A 250 19.93 -0.35 -23.59
N TYR A 251 19.43 0.56 -22.75
CA TYR A 251 19.04 1.92 -23.16
C TYR A 251 20.19 2.92 -23.23
N SER A 252 21.35 2.61 -22.62
CA SER A 252 22.51 3.50 -22.63
C SER A 252 23.27 3.49 -23.96
N GLY A 253 22.97 2.61 -24.91
CA GLY A 253 23.65 2.58 -26.22
C GLY A 253 25.18 2.44 -26.12
N GLU A 254 25.70 2.04 -24.95
CA GLU A 254 27.09 1.68 -24.75
C GLU A 254 27.31 0.33 -25.47
N GLY A 255 28.47 0.16 -26.13
CA GLY A 255 28.79 -1.10 -26.80
C GLY A 255 28.65 -2.29 -25.85
N GLN A 256 28.27 -3.46 -26.38
CA GLN A 256 27.98 -4.68 -25.60
C GLN A 256 29.07 -5.06 -24.59
N ASP A 257 30.32 -4.71 -24.84
CA ASP A 257 31.45 -5.04 -23.96
C ASP A 257 31.45 -4.23 -22.65
N LYS A 258 31.15 -2.93 -22.70
CA LYS A 258 31.10 -2.06 -21.50
C LYS A 258 29.85 -2.33 -20.65
N ALA A 259 28.77 -2.67 -21.35
CA ALA A 259 27.52 -3.17 -20.83
C ALA A 259 27.71 -4.46 -19.98
N SER A 260 28.54 -5.38 -20.47
CA SER A 260 28.87 -6.64 -19.81
C SER A 260 29.67 -6.41 -18.51
N GLU A 261 30.73 -5.61 -18.55
CA GLU A 261 31.61 -5.34 -17.40
C GLU A 261 30.87 -4.72 -16.20
N LYS A 262 29.98 -3.73 -16.45
CA LYS A 262 29.20 -3.09 -15.39
C LYS A 262 28.16 -4.04 -14.77
N THR A 263 27.53 -4.87 -15.60
CA THR A 263 26.55 -5.87 -15.13
C THR A 263 27.24 -6.94 -14.30
N GLU A 264 28.40 -7.43 -14.75
CA GLU A 264 29.24 -8.38 -14.01
C GLU A 264 29.59 -7.85 -12.61
N ARG A 265 30.07 -6.62 -12.52
CA ARG A 265 30.41 -5.98 -11.24
C ARG A 265 29.22 -5.93 -10.29
N PHE A 266 28.01 -5.68 -10.78
CA PHE A 266 26.82 -5.67 -9.94
C PHE A 266 26.42 -7.08 -9.48
N LEU A 267 26.43 -8.04 -10.39
CA LEU A 267 26.07 -9.43 -10.07
C LEU A 267 26.96 -10.02 -8.98
N THR A 268 28.28 -9.74 -9.00
CA THR A 268 29.21 -10.22 -7.95
C THR A 268 28.89 -9.71 -6.55
N MET A 269 28.17 -8.58 -6.42
CA MET A 269 27.76 -8.01 -5.14
C MET A 269 26.52 -8.67 -4.54
N ILE A 270 25.76 -9.46 -5.31
CA ILE A 270 24.57 -10.15 -4.82
C ILE A 270 25.00 -11.22 -3.80
N PRO A 271 24.60 -11.13 -2.52
CA PRO A 271 25.12 -12.00 -1.47
C PRO A 271 24.56 -13.42 -1.54
N ASP A 272 23.34 -13.59 -2.04
CA ASP A 272 22.72 -14.91 -2.24
C ASP A 272 23.25 -15.56 -3.54
N PRO A 273 23.96 -16.70 -3.47
CA PRO A 273 24.57 -17.33 -4.64
C PRO A 273 23.54 -17.84 -5.66
N ASN A 274 22.38 -18.31 -5.20
CA ASN A 274 21.34 -18.84 -6.09
C ASN A 274 20.66 -17.71 -6.88
N LYS A 275 20.37 -16.60 -6.21
CA LYS A 275 19.86 -15.39 -6.87
C LYS A 275 20.89 -14.83 -7.84
N ARG A 276 22.17 -14.80 -7.46
CA ARG A 276 23.26 -14.36 -8.32
C ARG A 276 23.32 -15.18 -9.62
N ILE A 277 23.23 -16.50 -9.53
CA ILE A 277 23.21 -17.40 -10.70
C ILE A 277 21.98 -17.13 -11.58
N TYR A 278 20.80 -17.01 -10.98
CA TYR A 278 19.56 -16.71 -11.70
C TYR A 278 19.67 -15.42 -12.54
N PHE A 279 20.17 -14.33 -11.95
CA PHE A 279 20.35 -13.07 -12.67
C PHE A 279 21.46 -13.13 -13.70
N ALA A 280 22.57 -13.80 -13.39
CA ALA A 280 23.66 -13.99 -14.33
C ALA A 280 23.21 -14.75 -15.58
N GLU A 281 22.37 -15.79 -15.43
CA GLU A 281 21.73 -16.50 -16.55
C GLU A 281 20.77 -15.59 -17.32
N LYS A 282 19.89 -14.86 -16.62
CA LYS A 282 18.92 -13.94 -17.23
C LYS A 282 19.58 -12.85 -18.09
N PHE A 283 20.74 -12.36 -17.68
CA PHE A 283 21.47 -11.30 -18.38
C PHE A 283 22.64 -11.81 -19.23
N LEU A 284 22.71 -13.12 -19.49
CA LEU A 284 23.74 -13.76 -20.32
C LEU A 284 25.18 -13.52 -19.81
N ASN A 285 25.35 -13.20 -18.52
CA ASN A 285 26.64 -13.04 -17.87
C ASN A 285 27.10 -14.38 -17.27
N PHE A 286 27.29 -15.37 -18.14
CA PHE A 286 27.53 -16.76 -17.74
C PHE A 286 28.83 -16.96 -16.96
N ASP A 287 29.85 -16.11 -17.15
CA ASP A 287 31.09 -16.17 -16.39
C ASP A 287 30.87 -15.96 -14.89
N VAL A 288 30.02 -15.00 -14.50
CA VAL A 288 29.65 -14.78 -13.10
C VAL A 288 28.89 -15.96 -12.52
N ALA A 289 27.99 -16.57 -13.31
CA ALA A 289 27.25 -17.76 -12.89
C ALA A 289 28.21 -18.94 -12.67
N ILE A 290 29.13 -19.20 -13.60
CA ILE A 290 30.15 -20.24 -13.51
C ILE A 290 31.03 -20.02 -12.28
N ASP A 291 31.56 -18.81 -12.09
CA ASP A 291 32.43 -18.51 -10.95
C ASP A 291 31.70 -18.63 -9.61
N THR A 292 30.41 -18.32 -9.57
CA THR A 292 29.59 -18.51 -8.38
C THR A 292 29.36 -19.99 -8.07
N ILE A 293 29.04 -20.80 -9.08
CA ILE A 293 28.83 -22.24 -8.90
C ILE A 293 30.13 -22.94 -8.51
N VAL A 294 31.25 -22.60 -9.16
CA VAL A 294 32.54 -23.25 -8.96
C VAL A 294 33.20 -22.81 -7.66
N ASN A 295 33.28 -21.50 -7.40
CA ASN A 295 34.06 -20.98 -6.29
C ASN A 295 33.28 -20.92 -4.98
N ILE A 296 31.96 -20.71 -5.02
CA ILE A 296 31.13 -20.54 -3.82
C ILE A 296 30.34 -21.82 -3.50
N LEU A 297 29.53 -22.31 -4.44
CA LEU A 297 28.64 -23.46 -4.17
C LEU A 297 29.36 -24.81 -4.26
N ARG A 298 30.38 -24.91 -5.13
CA ARG A 298 31.08 -26.14 -5.49
C ARG A 298 30.14 -27.27 -5.93
N ASP A 299 29.08 -26.93 -6.67
CA ASP A 299 28.04 -27.85 -7.12
C ASP A 299 28.24 -28.24 -8.60
N ARG A 300 28.63 -29.51 -8.82
CA ARG A 300 28.84 -30.07 -10.17
C ARG A 300 27.54 -30.17 -10.96
N VAL A 301 26.46 -30.56 -10.30
CA VAL A 301 25.16 -30.80 -10.95
C VAL A 301 24.59 -29.48 -11.44
N GLN A 302 24.70 -28.43 -10.63
CA GLN A 302 24.25 -27.10 -11.01
C GLN A 302 25.05 -26.52 -12.19
N LEU A 303 26.36 -26.77 -12.26
CA LEU A 303 27.18 -26.36 -13.41
C LEU A 303 26.78 -27.12 -14.69
N GLU A 304 26.51 -28.42 -14.58
CA GLU A 304 26.04 -29.23 -15.70
C GLU A 304 24.67 -28.74 -16.23
N ILE A 305 23.75 -28.37 -15.32
CA ILE A 305 22.46 -27.78 -15.68
C ILE A 305 22.65 -26.43 -16.38
N LEU A 306 23.49 -25.55 -15.84
CA LEU A 306 23.77 -24.24 -16.44
C LEU A 306 24.37 -24.40 -17.85
N ARG A 307 25.35 -25.30 -18.01
CA ARG A 307 25.98 -25.57 -19.31
C ARG A 307 24.95 -26.01 -20.36
N ARG A 308 24.00 -26.87 -20.00
CA ARG A 308 22.95 -27.34 -20.93
C ARG A 308 21.97 -26.25 -21.35
N ARG A 309 21.81 -25.20 -20.56
CA ARG A 309 20.93 -24.06 -20.84
C ARG A 309 21.64 -22.93 -21.58
N MET A 310 22.97 -22.95 -21.61
CA MET A 310 23.79 -21.94 -22.28
C MET A 310 23.86 -22.19 -23.79
N PRO A 311 23.87 -21.13 -24.63
CA PRO A 311 24.13 -21.27 -26.05
C PRO A 311 25.49 -21.92 -26.32
N HIS A 312 25.55 -22.88 -27.25
CA HIS A 312 26.76 -23.64 -27.56
C HIS A 312 27.88 -22.80 -28.21
N ASP A 313 27.52 -21.70 -28.84
CA ASP A 313 28.40 -20.71 -29.46
C ASP A 313 28.92 -19.67 -28.47
N HIS A 314 28.43 -19.66 -27.23
CA HIS A 314 28.88 -18.72 -26.20
C HIS A 314 30.29 -19.09 -25.68
N PRO A 315 31.23 -18.12 -25.53
CA PRO A 315 32.60 -18.40 -25.07
C PRO A 315 32.68 -19.16 -23.74
N SER A 316 31.77 -18.84 -22.82
CA SER A 316 31.69 -19.47 -21.49
C SER A 316 31.25 -20.94 -21.52
N TYR A 317 30.72 -21.47 -22.63
CA TYR A 317 30.33 -22.88 -22.76
C TYR A 317 31.54 -23.81 -22.69
N ASN A 318 32.62 -23.45 -23.40
CA ASN A 318 33.87 -24.19 -23.37
C ASN A 318 34.53 -24.11 -22.00
N ARG A 319 34.49 -22.93 -21.36
CA ARG A 319 34.97 -22.73 -19.99
C ARG A 319 34.24 -23.66 -19.00
N ALA A 320 32.93 -23.76 -19.08
CA ALA A 320 32.15 -24.66 -18.22
C ALA A 320 32.51 -26.13 -18.44
N THR A 321 32.73 -26.55 -19.69
CA THR A 321 33.14 -27.92 -20.04
C THR A 321 34.50 -28.27 -19.45
N THR A 322 35.50 -27.40 -19.64
CA THR A 322 36.84 -27.57 -19.06
C THR A 322 36.79 -27.66 -17.53
N LEU A 323 35.94 -26.86 -16.88
CA LEU A 323 35.81 -26.86 -15.42
C LEU A 323 35.09 -28.12 -14.90
N LEU A 324 34.10 -28.65 -15.62
CA LEU A 324 33.44 -29.92 -15.26
C LEU A 324 34.42 -31.09 -15.24
N GLU A 325 35.38 -31.11 -16.17
CA GLU A 325 36.37 -32.18 -16.31
C GLU A 325 37.55 -32.04 -15.34
N ASN A 326 38.00 -30.81 -15.08
CA ASN A 326 39.28 -30.56 -14.39
C ASN A 326 39.14 -30.06 -12.94
N THR A 327 37.94 -29.75 -12.46
CA THR A 327 37.73 -29.23 -11.10
C THR A 327 37.46 -30.35 -10.09
N LYS A 328 38.01 -30.23 -8.88
CA LYS A 328 37.68 -31.11 -7.75
C LYS A 328 36.36 -30.65 -7.10
N TRP A 329 35.31 -31.44 -7.29
CA TRP A 329 33.96 -31.17 -6.80
C TRP A 329 33.77 -31.60 -5.35
N ARG A 330 32.83 -30.98 -4.63
CA ARG A 330 32.38 -31.50 -3.33
C ARG A 330 31.65 -32.83 -3.58
N ASN A 331 32.04 -33.88 -2.84
CA ASN A 331 31.35 -35.18 -2.85
C ASN A 331 29.91 -35.05 -2.38
#